data_AF-V4QCU7-F1
#
_entry.id   AF-V4QCU7-F1
#
_cell.length_a   1.000
_cell.length_b   1.000
_cell.length_c   1.000
_cell.angle_alpha   90.00
_cell.angle_beta   90.00
_cell.angle_gamma   90.00
#
_symmetry.space_group_name_H-M   'P 1'
#
loop_
_entity.id
_entity.type
_entity.pdbx_description
1 polymer ?
#
loop_
_entity_poly.entity_id
_entity_poly.type
_entity_poly.pdbx_seq_one_letter_code
_entity_poly.pdbx_strand_id
1 'polypeptide(L)'
;MDIDKAAQALSGAERILIITGAGLSADSGLPTYRGLGGLYNGETEDGLPIEVALSGPTLRCDPALCWKYLAEIGRAAGPACRPSPMPATSPSPSCSGANPGPGCSRRTSMASTAEPAVRLIA
;
A
#
# COMPACT_ATOMS: atom_id res chain seq x y z
N MET A 1 17.54 4.67 -14.73
CA MET A 1 16.58 3.55 -14.61
C MET A 1 15.49 3.81 -15.62
N ASP A 2 15.17 2.81 -16.44
CA ASP A 2 14.32 2.98 -17.62
C ASP A 2 12.91 2.45 -17.29
N ILE A 3 11.91 3.34 -17.31
CA ILE A 3 10.53 3.01 -16.93
C ILE A 3 9.91 2.00 -17.91
N ASP A 4 10.32 2.04 -19.18
CA ASP A 4 9.78 1.15 -20.21
C ASP A 4 10.24 -0.29 -19.98
N LYS A 5 11.48 -0.48 -19.51
CA LYS A 5 11.99 -1.79 -19.10
C LYS A 5 11.24 -2.35 -17.90
N ALA A 6 10.89 -1.50 -16.93
CA ALA A 6 10.10 -1.92 -15.78
C ALA A 6 8.67 -2.30 -16.19
N ALA A 7 8.02 -1.51 -17.05
CA ALA A 7 6.70 -1.79 -17.58
C ALA A 7 6.67 -3.11 -18.38
N GLN A 8 7.69 -3.37 -19.20
CA GLN A 8 7.79 -4.60 -19.97
C GLN A 8 8.01 -5.82 -19.07
N ALA A 9 8.83 -5.70 -18.03
CA ALA A 9 9.03 -6.76 -17.03
C ALA A 9 7.75 -7.06 -16.24
N LEU A 10 6.98 -6.04 -15.88
CA LEU A 10 5.68 -6.19 -15.21
C LEU A 10 4.63 -6.85 -16.11
N SER A 11 4.58 -6.47 -17.40
CA SER A 11 3.62 -7.01 -18.38
C SER A 11 3.82 -8.51 -18.65
N GLY A 12 5.06 -9.00 -18.64
CA GLY A 12 5.39 -10.41 -18.85
C GLY A 12 5.42 -11.27 -17.59
N ALA A 13 5.21 -10.70 -16.40
CA ALA A 13 5.29 -11.44 -15.15
C ALA A 13 4.01 -12.25 -14.90
N GLU A 14 4.13 -13.53 -14.58
CA GLU A 14 2.99 -14.38 -14.20
C GLU A 14 2.67 -14.31 -12.70
N ARG A 15 3.66 -13.90 -11.88
CA ARG A 15 3.57 -13.83 -10.42
C ARG A 15 4.33 -12.61 -9.91
N ILE A 16 3.63 -11.74 -9.20
CA ILE A 16 4.20 -10.48 -8.68
C ILE A 16 4.11 -10.49 -7.16
N LEU A 17 5.26 -10.29 -6.50
CA LEU A 17 5.34 -10.04 -5.07
C LEU A 17 5.59 -8.54 -4.87
N ILE A 18 4.69 -7.89 -4.14
CA ILE A 18 4.87 -6.50 -3.71
C ILE A 18 5.23 -6.52 -2.23
N ILE A 19 6.41 -6.01 -1.91
CA ILE A 19 6.86 -5.76 -0.53
C ILE A 19 6.73 -4.27 -0.29
N THR A 20 5.87 -3.88 0.66
CA THR A 20 5.61 -2.48 0.99
C THR A 20 6.06 -2.18 2.41
N GLY A 21 6.04 -0.90 2.78
CA GLY A 21 6.24 -0.44 4.15
C GLY A 21 5.51 0.88 4.36
N ALA A 22 5.70 1.51 5.52
CA ALA A 22 5.00 2.75 5.89
C ALA A 22 5.13 3.89 4.85
N GLY A 23 6.20 3.89 4.04
CA GLY A 23 6.41 4.87 2.97
C GLY A 23 5.31 4.89 1.89
N LEU A 24 4.64 3.75 1.62
CA LEU A 24 3.51 3.72 0.68
C LEU A 24 2.38 4.66 1.11
N SER A 25 2.24 4.87 2.42
CA SER A 25 1.17 5.67 3.00
C SER A 25 1.60 7.09 3.41
N ALA A 26 2.83 7.49 3.11
CA ALA A 26 3.31 8.83 3.44
C ALA A 26 2.45 9.93 2.80
N ASP A 27 2.09 9.75 1.52
CA ASP A 27 1.24 10.68 0.76
C ASP A 27 -0.23 10.67 1.23
N SER A 28 -0.61 9.67 2.02
CA SER A 28 -1.91 9.59 2.69
C SER A 28 -1.96 10.32 4.03
N GLY A 29 -0.83 10.91 4.46
CA GLY A 29 -0.71 11.57 5.76
C GLY A 29 -0.34 10.63 6.90
N LEU A 30 0.01 9.38 6.64
CA LEU A 30 0.53 8.49 7.68
C LEU A 30 2.00 8.81 7.98
N PRO A 31 2.39 8.82 9.27
CA PRO A 31 3.78 8.99 9.64
C PRO A 31 4.62 7.81 9.12
N THR A 32 5.83 8.10 8.69
CA THR A 32 6.84 7.07 8.39
C THR A 32 7.76 6.89 9.59
N TYR A 33 8.45 5.75 9.68
CA TYR A 33 9.42 5.55 10.77
C TYR A 33 10.70 6.36 10.56
N ARG A 34 11.28 6.31 9.34
CA ARG A 34 12.62 6.86 9.03
C ARG A 34 12.64 7.95 7.96
N GLY A 35 11.49 8.38 7.45
CA GLY A 35 11.41 9.47 6.46
C GLY A 35 11.67 10.84 7.08
N LEU A 36 11.55 11.89 6.28
CA LEU A 36 11.59 13.27 6.78
C LEU A 36 10.46 13.49 7.78
N GLY A 37 10.80 13.97 8.99
CA GLY A 37 9.83 14.08 10.09
C GLY A 37 9.30 12.73 10.60
N GLY A 38 9.97 11.62 10.29
CA GLY A 38 9.59 10.29 10.74
C GLY A 38 9.72 10.09 12.25
N LEU A 39 9.02 9.07 12.77
CA LEU A 39 8.91 8.78 14.20
C LEU A 39 10.25 8.62 14.91
N TYR A 40 11.31 8.19 14.21
CA TYR A 40 12.64 7.95 14.81
C TYR A 40 13.52 9.21 14.87
N ASN A 41 13.06 10.35 14.34
CA ASN A 41 13.88 11.56 14.26
C ASN A 41 13.80 12.43 15.53
N GLY A 42 13.19 11.94 16.61
CA GLY A 42 13.01 12.70 17.84
C GLY A 42 12.76 11.83 19.06
N GLU A 43 12.59 12.50 20.20
CA GLU A 43 12.19 11.87 21.44
C GLU A 43 10.69 12.03 21.66
N THR A 44 10.12 11.08 22.37
CA THR A 44 8.75 11.18 22.84
C THR A 44 8.63 12.18 23.98
N GLU A 45 7.40 12.54 24.37
CA GLU A 45 7.15 13.39 25.55
C GLU A 45 7.79 12.88 26.84
N ASP A 46 7.97 11.57 26.96
CA ASP A 46 8.60 10.92 28.10
C ASP A 46 10.14 10.88 28.00
N GLY A 47 10.74 11.59 27.04
CA GLY A 47 12.19 11.77 26.89
C GLY A 47 12.93 10.52 26.38
N LEU A 48 12.23 9.63 25.68
CA LEU A 48 12.79 8.40 25.15
C LEU A 48 12.64 8.36 23.63
N PRO A 49 13.56 7.70 22.90
CA PRO A 49 13.31 7.36 21.51
C PRO A 49 12.07 6.46 21.40
N ILE A 50 11.27 6.65 20.36
CA ILE A 50 10.05 5.85 20.14
C ILE A 50 10.36 4.35 20.01
N GLU A 51 11.56 4.00 19.54
CA GLU A 51 12.04 2.62 19.46
C GLU A 51 12.16 1.97 20.82
N VAL A 52 12.56 2.75 21.83
CA VAL A 52 12.65 2.30 23.22
C VAL A 52 11.24 2.19 23.78
N ALA A 53 10.39 3.20 23.57
CA ALA A 53 9.01 3.21 24.05
C ALA A 53 8.18 2.02 23.54
N LEU A 54 8.38 1.61 22.27
CA LEU A 54 7.69 0.51 21.62
C LEU A 54 8.41 -0.85 21.73
N SER A 55 9.50 -0.91 22.50
CA SER A 55 10.32 -2.11 22.57
C SER A 55 9.64 -3.22 23.38
N GLY A 56 10.01 -4.47 23.08
CA GLY A 56 9.58 -5.63 23.87
C GLY A 56 9.95 -5.56 25.36
N PRO A 57 11.16 -5.10 25.74
CA PRO A 57 11.47 -4.78 27.13
C PRO A 57 10.47 -3.81 27.76
N THR A 58 10.25 -2.64 27.15
CA THR A 58 9.32 -1.63 27.68
C THR A 58 7.91 -2.18 27.81
N LEU A 59 7.40 -2.93 26.82
CA LEU A 59 6.10 -3.58 26.94
C LEU A 59 6.00 -4.52 28.16
N ARG A 60 7.10 -5.15 28.58
CA ARG A 60 7.12 -6.04 29.75
C ARG A 60 7.25 -5.29 31.08
N CYS A 61 8.10 -4.26 31.15
CA CYS A 61 8.34 -3.53 32.41
C CYS A 61 7.40 -2.33 32.62
N ASP A 62 6.95 -1.69 31.56
CA ASP A 62 5.97 -0.61 31.57
C ASP A 62 5.04 -0.68 30.34
N PRO A 63 4.04 -1.59 30.37
CA PRO A 63 3.09 -1.73 29.28
C PRO A 63 2.27 -0.45 29.05
N ALA A 64 2.01 0.35 30.09
CA ALA A 64 1.21 1.56 29.97
C ALA A 64 1.90 2.60 29.06
N LEU A 65 3.21 2.77 29.22
CA LEU A 65 4.02 3.63 28.36
C LEU A 65 4.02 3.15 26.90
N CYS A 66 4.20 1.85 26.67
CA CYS A 66 4.15 1.28 25.31
C CYS A 66 2.78 1.49 24.65
N TRP A 67 1.70 1.23 25.39
CA TRP A 67 0.33 1.43 24.89
C TRP A 67 -0.03 2.90 24.67
N LYS A 68 0.48 3.83 25.48
CA LYS A 68 0.32 5.29 25.27
C LYS A 68 0.77 5.66 23.84
N TYR A 69 1.97 5.24 23.45
CA TYR A 69 2.55 5.60 22.16
C TYR A 69 1.98 4.81 20.98
N LEU A 70 1.59 3.54 21.18
CA LEU A 70 0.82 2.81 20.16
C LEU A 70 -0.52 3.51 19.87
N ALA A 71 -1.21 4.00 20.90
CA ALA A 71 -2.46 4.74 20.74
C ALA A 71 -2.26 6.11 20.08
N GLU A 72 -1.14 6.77 20.30
CA GLU A 72 -0.78 8.03 19.61
C GLU A 72 -0.55 7.81 18.11
N ILE A 73 0.24 6.79 17.75
CA ILE A 73 0.46 6.40 16.34
C ILE A 73 -0.87 6.00 15.68
N GLY A 74 -1.72 5.25 16.38
CA GLY A 74 -3.05 4.89 15.90
C GLY A 74 -3.97 6.10 15.66
N ARG A 75 -3.88 7.14 16.50
CA ARG A 75 -4.63 8.39 16.30
C ARG A 75 -4.14 9.17 15.08
N ALA A 76 -2.84 9.18 14.82
CA ALA A 76 -2.28 9.76 13.60
C ALA A 76 -2.80 9.03 12.33
N ALA A 77 -3.12 7.74 12.45
CA ALA A 77 -3.75 6.93 11.41
C ALA A 77 -5.28 7.08 11.29
N GLY A 78 -5.86 8.05 11.97
CA GLY A 78 -7.31 8.27 12.04
C GLY A 78 -7.97 8.71 10.71
N PRO A 79 -9.24 9.16 10.75
CA PRO A 79 -10.10 9.35 9.58
C PRO A 79 -9.61 10.37 8.53
N ALA A 80 -8.53 11.10 8.81
CA ALA A 80 -7.86 11.98 7.85
C ALA A 80 -7.02 11.20 6.82
N CYS A 81 -6.65 9.95 7.08
CA CYS A 81 -5.93 9.10 6.14
C CYS A 81 -6.84 8.72 4.96
N ARG A 82 -6.56 9.30 3.80
CA ARG A 82 -7.19 8.89 2.54
C ARG A 82 -6.42 7.73 1.92
N PRO A 83 -7.08 6.80 1.21
CA PRO A 83 -6.36 5.85 0.36
C PRO A 83 -5.39 6.62 -0.54
N SER A 84 -4.12 6.23 -0.49
CA SER A 84 -3.13 6.74 -1.43
C SER A 84 -3.68 6.45 -2.84
N PRO A 85 -3.57 7.35 -3.82
CA PRO A 85 -3.98 7.07 -5.18
C PRO A 85 -2.99 6.05 -5.77
N MET A 86 -3.09 4.79 -5.34
CA MET A 86 -2.62 3.68 -6.15
C MET A 86 -3.61 3.65 -7.31
N PRO A 87 -3.18 3.82 -8.58
CA PRO A 87 -4.11 3.70 -9.69
C PRO A 87 -4.68 2.29 -9.65
N ALA A 88 -5.94 2.18 -9.21
CA ALA A 88 -6.74 1.00 -9.46
C ALA A 88 -6.64 0.77 -10.96
N THR A 89 -6.13 -0.39 -11.36
CA THR A 89 -6.09 -0.82 -12.76
C THR A 89 -7.43 -0.45 -13.38
N SER A 90 -7.41 0.56 -14.24
CA SER A 90 -8.65 1.13 -14.77
C SER A 90 -9.38 0.02 -15.52
N PRO A 91 -10.67 -0.25 -15.28
CA PRO A 91 -11.41 -1.12 -16.19
C PRO A 91 -11.30 -0.48 -17.58
N SER A 92 -10.78 -1.26 -18.55
CA SER A 92 -10.66 -0.81 -19.94
C SER A 92 -12.01 -0.26 -20.41
N PRO A 93 -12.04 0.78 -21.28
CA PRO A 93 -13.28 1.34 -21.76
C PRO A 93 -13.96 0.30 -22.66
N SER A 94 -14.87 -0.50 -22.09
CA SER A 94 -15.74 -1.36 -22.88
C SER A 94 -16.77 -0.47 -23.57
N CYS A 95 -16.45 -0.08 -24.80
CA CYS A 95 -17.34 0.21 -25.92
C CYS A 95 -18.80 0.53 -25.55
N SER A 96 -19.11 1.80 -25.30
CA SER A 96 -20.48 2.30 -25.44
C SER A 96 -20.67 2.81 -26.87
N GLY A 97 -21.38 2.04 -27.69
CA GLY A 97 -21.93 2.52 -28.95
C GLY A 97 -21.81 1.56 -30.15
N ALA A 98 -22.49 0.41 -30.10
CA ALA A 98 -22.85 -0.32 -31.32
C ALA A 98 -24.20 -1.02 -31.14
N ASN A 99 -25.16 -0.59 -31.97
CA ASN A 99 -26.54 -1.06 -32.09
C ASN A 99 -26.61 -2.58 -32.41
N PRO A 100 -27.44 -3.40 -31.74
CA PRO A 100 -27.48 -4.83 -32.01
C PRO A 100 -28.33 -5.13 -33.26
N GLY A 101 -27.66 -5.42 -34.38
CA GLY A 101 -28.26 -6.18 -35.49
C GLY A 101 -28.20 -7.69 -35.19
N PRO A 102 -29.17 -8.50 -35.64
CA PRO A 102 -29.18 -9.93 -35.37
C PRO A 102 -28.24 -10.63 -36.35
N GLY A 103 -27.10 -11.16 -35.88
CA GLY A 103 -26.28 -12.03 -36.73
C GLY A 103 -24.76 -12.03 -36.50
N CYS A 104 -24.25 -11.73 -35.31
CA CYS A 104 -22.83 -11.89 -35.03
C CYS A 104 -22.60 -13.03 -34.02
N SER A 105 -22.29 -14.21 -34.53
CA SER A 105 -21.83 -15.36 -33.75
C SER A 105 -20.52 -15.01 -33.06
N ARG A 106 -20.61 -14.66 -31.77
CA ARG A 106 -19.46 -14.38 -30.92
C ARG A 106 -18.70 -15.69 -30.70
N ARG A 107 -17.72 -15.94 -31.55
CA ARG A 107 -16.66 -16.93 -31.32
C ARG A 107 -15.98 -16.54 -30.01
N THR A 108 -16.19 -17.32 -28.96
CA THR A 108 -15.43 -17.23 -27.71
C THR A 108 -13.99 -17.63 -28.03
N SER A 109 -13.19 -16.67 -28.48
CA SER A 109 -11.75 -16.75 -28.31
C SER A 109 -11.51 -16.54 -26.81
N MET A 110 -11.31 -17.64 -26.08
CA MET A 110 -10.63 -17.61 -24.79
C MET A 110 -9.22 -17.06 -25.02
N ALA A 111 -9.10 -15.73 -25.03
CA ALA A 111 -7.84 -15.10 -24.69
C ALA A 111 -7.64 -15.39 -23.21
N SER A 112 -6.80 -16.37 -22.92
CA SER A 112 -6.23 -16.56 -21.58
C SER A 112 -5.37 -15.33 -21.27
N THR A 113 -6.00 -14.25 -20.84
CA THR A 113 -5.31 -13.24 -20.04
C THR A 113 -5.02 -13.92 -18.72
N ALA A 114 -3.85 -14.54 -18.62
CA ALA A 114 -3.29 -14.93 -17.34
C ALA A 114 -3.10 -13.63 -16.56
N GLU A 115 -4.09 -13.26 -15.74
CA GLU A 115 -3.88 -12.18 -14.79
C GLU A 115 -2.75 -12.62 -13.86
N PRO A 116 -1.70 -11.80 -13.68
CA PRO A 116 -0.64 -12.15 -12.76
C PRO A 116 -1.23 -12.39 -11.38
N ALA A 117 -0.85 -13.50 -10.75
CA ALA A 117 -1.18 -13.70 -9.36
C ALA A 117 -0.36 -12.70 -8.52
N VAL A 118 -0.99 -11.58 -8.15
CA VAL A 118 -0.38 -10.57 -7.30
C VAL A 118 -0.60 -10.96 -5.84
N ARG A 119 0.48 -11.08 -5.07
CA ARG A 119 0.41 -11.21 -3.61
C ARG A 119 1.00 -9.97 -2.94
N LEU A 120 0.19 -9.34 -2.10
CA LEU A 120 0.61 -8.26 -1.22
C LEU A 120 0.97 -8.86 0.14
N ILE A 121 2.18 -8.54 0.62
CA ILE A 121 2.60 -8.81 1.98
C ILE A 121 2.82 -7.44 2.62
N ALA A 122 2.00 -7.12 3.63
CA ALA A 122 2.03 -5.88 4.40
C ALA A 122 2.27 -6.19 5.88
#